data_AF-A0A821HWP5-F1
#
_entry.id   AF-A0A821HWP5-F1
#
_cell.length_a   1.000
_cell.length_b   1.000
_cell.length_c   1.000
_cell.angle_alpha   90.00
_cell.angle_beta   90.00
_cell.angle_gamma   90.00
#
_symmetry.space_group_name_H-M   'P 1'
#
loop_
_entity.id
_entity.type
_entity.pdbx_description
1 polymer ?
#
loop_
_entity_poly.entity_id
_entity_poly.type
_entity_poly.pdbx_seq_one_letter_code
_entity_poly.pdbx_strand_id
1 'polypeptide(L)'
;DTQNFENDFVGTTKNEFGIAIAFYSGLWTYKGWNSLNSMTEELENPKRNLWLSIVLTLPGVIVLYVLTNISYFTVMNKETLLASKVVAVTWGEAVLGPAVRVLPILILICALGSVNGSLFGVAQYCMVGVQYGYLPEVFACIHKTRLAPMSGIVFEVPIPLIMIIVLISMYLVIAPLISSPSISFIFASIWILFGLVFYYSFAYRKIELNIVRKENVQY
;
A
#
# COMPACT_ATOMS: atom_id res chain seq x y z
N ASP A 1 -6.43 -22.10 -28.02
CA ASP A 1 -7.58 -22.81 -27.44
C ASP A 1 -8.48 -21.87 -26.67
N THR A 2 -9.76 -21.79 -27.03
CA THR A 2 -10.80 -20.99 -26.35
C THR A 2 -11.62 -21.80 -25.34
N GLN A 3 -11.23 -23.05 -25.08
CA GLN A 3 -11.97 -23.98 -24.22
C GLN A 3 -12.07 -23.49 -22.77
N ASN A 4 -11.06 -22.74 -22.30
CA ASN A 4 -11.08 -22.13 -20.98
C ASN A 4 -12.09 -20.98 -20.82
N PHE A 5 -12.73 -20.54 -21.92
CA PHE A 5 -13.81 -19.55 -21.90
C PHE A 5 -15.21 -20.16 -21.98
N GLU A 6 -15.31 -21.49 -22.09
CA GLU A 6 -16.59 -22.19 -22.11
C GLU A 6 -17.08 -22.39 -20.67
N ASN A 7 -18.17 -21.70 -20.31
CA ASN A 7 -18.85 -21.78 -19.00
C ASN A 7 -18.19 -21.03 -17.80
N ASP A 8 -17.41 -19.99 -18.04
CA ASP A 8 -16.63 -19.26 -17.01
C ASP A 8 -17.46 -18.71 -15.84
N PHE A 9 -18.68 -18.29 -16.14
CA PHE A 9 -19.60 -17.70 -15.18
C PHE A 9 -20.40 -18.75 -14.38
N VAL A 10 -20.19 -20.04 -14.63
CA VAL A 10 -20.87 -21.11 -13.88
C VAL A 10 -20.33 -21.14 -12.45
N GLY A 11 -21.25 -21.10 -11.48
CA GLY A 11 -20.92 -21.01 -10.05
C GLY A 11 -20.50 -19.61 -9.58
N THR A 12 -20.74 -18.56 -10.38
CA THR A 12 -20.51 -17.18 -9.93
C THR A 12 -21.55 -16.76 -8.90
N THR A 13 -21.07 -16.19 -7.80
CA THR A 13 -21.91 -15.65 -6.72
C THR A 13 -22.73 -14.47 -7.24
N LYS A 14 -24.06 -14.56 -7.13
CA LYS A 14 -25.00 -13.46 -7.47
C LYS A 14 -25.36 -12.57 -6.28
N ASN A 15 -24.76 -12.83 -5.12
CA ASN A 15 -24.96 -12.03 -3.92
C ASN A 15 -24.35 -10.62 -4.12
N GLU A 16 -25.11 -9.59 -3.80
CA GLU A 16 -24.70 -8.18 -3.85
C GLU A 16 -23.38 -7.94 -3.11
N PHE A 17 -23.20 -8.57 -1.95
CA PHE A 17 -21.97 -8.43 -1.16
C PHE A 17 -20.74 -9.03 -1.87
N GLY A 18 -20.91 -10.16 -2.55
CA GLY A 18 -19.84 -10.79 -3.32
C GLY A 18 -19.41 -9.94 -4.51
N ILE A 19 -20.39 -9.32 -5.18
CA ILE A 19 -20.15 -8.36 -6.26
C ILE A 19 -19.41 -7.12 -5.73
N ALA A 20 -19.84 -6.57 -4.59
CA ALA A 20 -19.19 -5.42 -3.97
C ALA A 20 -17.71 -5.69 -3.62
N ILE A 21 -17.40 -6.86 -3.06
CA ILE A 21 -16.00 -7.26 -2.77
C ILE A 21 -15.18 -7.40 -4.05
N ALA A 22 -15.77 -7.96 -5.12
CA ALA A 22 -15.09 -8.08 -6.41
C ALA A 22 -14.74 -6.70 -7.00
N PHE A 23 -15.69 -5.76 -6.97
CA PHE A 23 -15.44 -4.36 -7.38
C PHE A 23 -14.40 -3.68 -6.50
N TYR A 24 -14.49 -3.84 -5.17
CA TYR A 24 -13.50 -3.27 -4.24
C TYR A 24 -12.09 -3.77 -4.54
N SER A 25 -11.94 -5.09 -4.76
CA SER A 25 -10.66 -5.70 -5.11
C SER A 25 -10.14 -5.20 -6.46
N GLY A 26 -11.03 -5.05 -7.45
CA GLY A 26 -10.68 -4.45 -8.73
C GLY A 26 -10.21 -2.99 -8.60
N LEU A 27 -10.94 -2.16 -7.86
CA LEU A 27 -10.60 -0.75 -7.62
C LEU A 27 -9.28 -0.61 -6.85
N TRP A 28 -8.97 -1.54 -5.95
CA TRP A 28 -7.70 -1.57 -5.23
C TRP A 28 -6.50 -1.65 -6.18
N THR A 29 -6.62 -2.34 -7.31
CA THR A 29 -5.54 -2.41 -8.31
C THR A 29 -5.23 -1.06 -8.97
N TYR A 30 -6.18 -0.14 -8.99
CA TYR A 30 -6.01 1.22 -9.50
C TYR A 30 -5.68 2.25 -8.41
N LYS A 31 -5.42 1.81 -7.17
CA LYS A 31 -4.99 2.69 -6.08
C LYS A 31 -3.65 3.35 -6.41
N GLY A 32 -3.50 4.61 -6.03
CA GLY A 32 -2.24 5.37 -6.17
C GLY A 32 -2.32 6.52 -7.19
N TRP A 33 -3.44 6.67 -7.89
CA TRP A 33 -3.69 7.82 -8.77
C TRP A 33 -3.55 9.17 -8.04
N ASN A 34 -3.85 9.21 -6.74
CA ASN A 34 -3.76 10.41 -5.91
C ASN A 34 -2.32 10.84 -5.60
N SER A 35 -1.33 9.95 -5.75
CA SER A 35 0.08 10.29 -5.53
C SER A 35 0.59 11.31 -6.56
N LEU A 36 -0.02 11.36 -7.75
CA LEU A 36 0.28 12.38 -8.75
C LEU A 36 -0.05 13.79 -8.26
N ASN A 37 -1.11 13.95 -7.45
CA ASN A 37 -1.51 15.25 -6.92
C ASN A 37 -0.47 15.79 -5.94
N SER A 38 0.20 14.92 -5.17
CA SER A 38 1.24 15.28 -4.21
C SER A 38 2.52 15.80 -4.86
N MET A 39 2.80 15.34 -6.09
CA MET A 39 4.00 15.68 -6.84
C MET A 39 3.78 16.89 -7.77
N THR A 40 2.60 17.52 -7.72
CA THR A 40 2.26 18.65 -8.60
C THR A 40 3.22 19.83 -8.42
N GLU A 41 3.73 20.05 -7.20
CA GLU A 41 4.68 21.12 -6.90
C GLU A 41 6.07 20.91 -7.51
N GLU A 42 6.44 19.66 -7.81
CA GLU A 42 7.73 19.30 -8.42
C GLU A 42 7.64 19.10 -9.95
N LEU A 43 6.42 19.04 -10.49
CA LEU A 43 6.16 18.85 -11.91
C LEU A 43 6.46 20.13 -12.69
N GLU A 44 7.36 20.05 -13.68
CA GLU A 44 7.52 21.11 -14.66
C GLU A 44 6.22 21.26 -15.48
N ASN A 45 5.67 22.48 -15.60
CA ASN A 45 4.41 22.76 -16.31
C ASN A 45 3.21 21.89 -15.86
N PRO A 46 2.78 21.97 -14.59
CA PRO A 46 1.84 21.03 -13.97
C PRO A 46 0.48 21.00 -14.69
N LYS A 47 -0.04 22.14 -15.16
CA LYS A 47 -1.33 22.22 -15.87
C LYS A 47 -1.41 21.31 -17.09
N ARG A 48 -0.31 21.21 -17.87
CA ARG A 48 -0.26 20.37 -19.07
C ARG A 48 0.17 18.95 -18.73
N ASN A 49 1.25 18.80 -17.96
CA ASN A 49 1.87 17.51 -17.72
C ASN A 49 1.04 16.61 -16.80
N LEU A 50 0.35 17.18 -15.80
CA LEU A 50 -0.59 16.41 -14.97
C LEU A 50 -1.75 15.88 -15.82
N TRP A 51 -2.32 16.73 -16.69
CA TRP A 51 -3.44 16.33 -17.53
C TRP A 51 -3.05 15.25 -18.55
N LEU A 52 -1.92 15.43 -19.23
CA LEU A 52 -1.38 14.41 -20.15
C LEU A 52 -1.06 13.09 -19.42
N SER A 53 -0.52 13.17 -18.19
CA SER A 53 -0.24 11.97 -17.39
C SER A 53 -1.52 11.19 -17.13
N ILE A 54 -2.61 11.83 -16.71
CA ILE A 54 -3.88 11.16 -16.46
C ILE A 54 -4.44 10.53 -17.76
N VAL A 55 -4.50 11.30 -18.84
CA VAL A 55 -5.08 10.86 -20.12
C VAL A 55 -4.29 9.71 -20.77
N LEU A 56 -2.97 9.65 -20.58
CA LEU A 56 -2.15 8.57 -21.13
C LEU A 56 -2.07 7.36 -20.21
N THR A 57 -1.87 7.58 -18.90
CA THR A 57 -1.67 6.48 -17.96
C THR A 57 -2.95 5.72 -17.67
N LEU A 58 -4.10 6.39 -17.52
CA LEU A 58 -5.33 5.73 -17.14
C LEU A 58 -5.79 4.70 -18.20
N PRO A 59 -5.92 5.04 -19.49
CA PRO A 59 -6.26 4.05 -20.51
C PRO A 59 -5.15 3.00 -20.69
N GLY A 60 -3.88 3.39 -20.60
CA GLY A 60 -2.75 2.47 -20.73
C GLY A 60 -2.78 1.36 -19.68
N VAL A 61 -3.01 1.72 -18.41
CA VAL A 61 -3.13 0.75 -17.31
C VAL A 61 -4.36 -0.13 -17.49
N ILE A 62 -5.50 0.44 -17.90
CA ILE A 62 -6.72 -0.34 -18.18
C ILE A 62 -6.45 -1.40 -19.26
N VAL A 63 -5.84 -1.01 -20.39
CA VAL A 63 -5.50 -1.93 -21.48
C VAL A 63 -4.56 -3.03 -21.01
N LEU A 64 -3.49 -2.68 -20.28
CA LEU A 64 -2.54 -3.66 -19.76
C LEU A 64 -3.19 -4.65 -18.78
N TYR A 65 -4.08 -4.16 -17.91
CA TYR A 65 -4.78 -5.02 -16.96
C TYR A 65 -5.76 -5.96 -17.65
N VAL A 66 -6.50 -5.48 -18.64
CA VAL A 66 -7.39 -6.33 -19.45
C VAL A 66 -6.58 -7.40 -20.20
N LEU A 67 -5.49 -7.01 -20.87
CA LEU A 67 -4.63 -7.94 -21.59
C LEU A 67 -3.99 -9.00 -20.67
N THR A 68 -3.59 -8.60 -19.47
CA THR A 68 -3.03 -9.53 -18.47
C THR A 68 -4.07 -10.54 -18.01
N ASN A 69 -5.30 -10.09 -17.71
CA ASN A 69 -6.39 -11.00 -17.33
C ASN A 69 -6.76 -11.95 -18.47
N ILE A 70 -6.84 -11.46 -19.72
CA ILE A 70 -7.06 -12.31 -20.89
C ILE A 70 -5.96 -13.38 -20.98
N SER A 71 -4.69 -12.98 -20.83
CA SER A 71 -3.55 -13.92 -20.83
C SER A 71 -3.70 -15.00 -19.76
N TYR A 72 -4.08 -14.64 -18.53
CA TYR A 72 -4.29 -15.61 -17.46
C TYR A 72 -5.43 -16.59 -17.75
N PHE A 73 -6.58 -16.09 -18.21
CA PHE A 73 -7.74 -16.94 -18.49
C PHE A 73 -7.55 -17.84 -19.72
N THR A 74 -6.72 -17.43 -20.70
CA THR A 74 -6.40 -18.30 -21.83
C THR A 74 -5.59 -19.54 -21.42
N VAL A 75 -4.74 -19.42 -20.40
CA VAL A 75 -3.77 -20.45 -20.02
C VAL A 75 -4.26 -21.32 -18.86
N MET A 76 -4.97 -20.75 -17.89
CA MET A 76 -5.36 -21.42 -16.65
C MET A 76 -6.88 -21.56 -16.52
N ASN A 77 -7.32 -22.71 -16.01
CA ASN A 77 -8.73 -22.92 -15.65
C ASN A 77 -9.08 -22.26 -14.30
N LYS A 78 -10.38 -22.12 -14.03
CA LYS A 78 -10.91 -21.48 -12.81
C LYS A 78 -10.38 -22.10 -11.51
N GLU A 79 -10.26 -23.42 -11.46
CA GLU A 79 -9.79 -24.14 -10.26
C GLU A 79 -8.33 -23.81 -9.96
N THR A 80 -7.47 -23.84 -10.97
CA THR A 80 -6.04 -23.54 -10.84
C THR A 80 -5.83 -22.06 -10.49
N LEU A 81 -6.63 -21.17 -11.08
CA LEU A 81 -6.56 -19.75 -10.80
C LEU A 81 -6.97 -19.41 -9.36
N LEU A 82 -8.03 -20.04 -8.84
CA LEU A 82 -8.48 -19.85 -7.46
C LEU A 82 -7.58 -20.53 -6.43
N ALA A 83 -6.93 -21.63 -6.79
CA ALA A 83 -5.97 -22.32 -5.92
C ALA A 83 -4.59 -21.64 -5.88
N SER A 84 -4.25 -20.84 -6.90
CA SER A 84 -2.94 -20.21 -7.00
C SER A 84 -2.76 -19.07 -6.00
N LYS A 85 -1.69 -19.18 -5.19
CA LYS A 85 -1.25 -18.10 -4.30
C LYS A 85 -0.67 -16.90 -5.06
N VAL A 86 0.01 -17.15 -6.19
CA VAL A 86 0.66 -16.13 -7.02
C VAL A 86 0.38 -16.45 -8.48
N VAL A 87 -0.72 -15.90 -8.98
CA VAL A 87 -1.27 -16.17 -10.32
C VAL A 87 -0.22 -15.99 -11.43
N ALA A 88 0.61 -14.94 -11.33
CA ALA A 88 1.66 -14.66 -12.31
C ALA A 88 2.71 -15.79 -12.41
N VAL A 89 3.09 -16.40 -11.28
CA VAL A 89 4.10 -17.47 -11.24
C VAL A 89 3.53 -18.76 -11.81
N THR A 90 2.30 -19.13 -11.43
CA THR A 90 1.62 -20.31 -11.99
C THR A 90 1.40 -20.18 -13.49
N TRP A 91 1.03 -18.99 -13.98
CA TRP A 91 0.99 -18.70 -15.41
C TRP A 91 2.38 -18.83 -16.06
N GLY A 92 3.42 -18.30 -15.41
CA GLY A 92 4.80 -18.37 -15.90
C GLY A 92 5.33 -19.80 -15.98
N GLU A 93 4.93 -20.69 -15.07
CA GLU A 93 5.29 -22.11 -15.13
C GLU A 93 4.71 -22.80 -16.37
N ALA A 94 3.49 -22.41 -16.76
CA ALA A 94 2.83 -22.95 -17.93
C ALA A 94 3.37 -22.39 -19.26
N VAL A 95 3.83 -21.13 -19.29
CA VAL A 95 4.19 -20.42 -20.54
C VAL A 95 5.70 -20.21 -20.73
N LEU A 96 6.40 -19.79 -19.67
CA LEU A 96 7.79 -19.30 -19.77
C LEU A 96 8.84 -20.41 -19.59
N GLY A 97 8.43 -21.60 -19.17
CA GLY A 97 9.33 -22.72 -18.92
C GLY A 97 10.45 -22.34 -17.94
N PRO A 98 11.74 -22.60 -18.24
CA PRO A 98 12.85 -22.30 -17.32
C PRO A 98 12.98 -20.82 -16.91
N ALA A 99 12.48 -19.89 -17.74
CA ALA A 99 12.59 -18.45 -17.48
C ALA A 99 11.71 -17.98 -16.31
N VAL A 100 10.73 -18.80 -15.86
CA VAL A 100 9.87 -18.47 -14.71
C VAL A 100 10.65 -18.17 -13.44
N ARG A 101 11.86 -18.71 -13.28
CA ARG A 101 12.73 -18.46 -12.11
C ARG A 101 13.09 -16.97 -11.93
N VAL A 102 13.09 -16.20 -13.02
CA VAL A 102 13.36 -14.76 -12.99
C VAL A 102 12.11 -13.95 -12.64
N LEU A 103 10.91 -14.49 -12.89
CA LEU A 103 9.66 -13.76 -12.73
C LEU A 103 9.41 -13.28 -11.29
N PRO A 104 9.62 -14.07 -10.21
CA PRO A 104 9.52 -13.58 -8.84
C PRO A 104 10.46 -12.40 -8.54
N ILE A 105 11.66 -12.38 -9.14
CA ILE A 105 12.62 -11.30 -8.97
C ILE A 105 12.08 -10.01 -9.60
N LEU A 106 11.48 -10.10 -10.79
CA LEU A 106 10.84 -8.97 -11.45
C LEU A 106 9.65 -8.44 -10.65
N ILE A 107 8.82 -9.34 -10.12
CA ILE A 107 7.70 -8.97 -9.24
C ILE A 107 8.22 -8.23 -7.99
N LEU A 108 9.31 -8.73 -7.40
CA LEU A 108 9.94 -8.08 -6.25
C LEU A 108 10.46 -6.68 -6.60
N ILE A 109 11.13 -6.50 -7.74
CA ILE A 109 11.60 -5.18 -8.19
C ILE A 109 10.43 -4.22 -8.38
N CYS A 110 9.31 -4.69 -8.96
CA CYS A 110 8.10 -3.87 -9.11
C CYS A 110 7.51 -3.49 -7.75
N ALA A 111 7.45 -4.43 -6.80
CA ALA A 111 6.97 -4.16 -5.45
C ALA A 111 7.87 -3.13 -4.72
N LEU A 112 9.20 -3.26 -4.85
CA LEU A 112 10.15 -2.29 -4.31
C LEU A 112 9.99 -0.91 -4.94
N GLY A 113 9.76 -0.85 -6.25
CA GLY A 113 9.46 0.40 -6.95
C GLY A 113 8.20 1.08 -6.41
N SER A 114 7.15 0.30 -6.16
CA SER A 114 5.90 0.81 -5.56
C SER A 114 6.13 1.38 -4.15
N VAL A 115 6.89 0.67 -3.31
CA VAL A 115 7.21 1.13 -1.93
C VAL A 115 8.08 2.38 -1.97
N ASN A 116 9.03 2.47 -2.90
CA ASN A 116 9.85 3.67 -3.06
C ASN A 116 9.00 4.88 -3.49
N GLY A 117 8.05 4.68 -4.40
CA GLY A 117 7.13 5.75 -4.82
C GLY A 117 6.21 6.23 -3.70
N SER A 118 5.72 5.34 -2.84
CA SER A 118 4.88 5.72 -1.71
C SER A 118 5.66 6.47 -0.63
N LEU A 119 6.90 6.04 -0.32
CA LEU A 119 7.81 6.75 0.59
C LEU A 119 8.02 8.21 0.18
N PHE A 120 8.19 8.45 -1.11
CA PHE A 120 8.32 9.81 -1.63
C PHE A 120 7.03 10.61 -1.47
N GLY A 121 5.89 10.01 -1.83
CA GLY A 121 4.58 10.67 -1.70
C GLY A 121 4.28 11.10 -0.27
N VAL A 122 4.49 10.21 0.71
CA VAL A 122 4.28 10.50 2.14
C VAL A 122 5.17 11.66 2.60
N ALA A 123 6.44 11.66 2.18
CA ALA A 123 7.35 12.74 2.55
C ALA A 123 6.87 14.11 2.06
N GLN A 124 6.37 14.19 0.81
CA GLN A 124 5.81 15.43 0.25
C GLN A 124 4.57 15.89 1.00
N TYR A 125 3.64 14.98 1.31
CA TYR A 125 2.46 15.33 2.12
C TYR A 125 2.85 15.89 3.49
N CYS A 126 3.87 15.33 4.15
CA CYS A 126 4.35 15.83 5.42
C CYS A 126 4.99 17.22 5.29
N MET A 127 5.80 17.45 4.24
CA MET A 127 6.40 18.75 3.96
C MET A 127 5.34 19.84 3.79
N VAL A 128 4.35 19.58 2.94
CA VAL A 128 3.22 20.48 2.71
C VAL A 128 2.42 20.69 4.00
N GLY A 129 2.16 19.63 4.76
CA GLY A 129 1.44 19.71 6.03
C GLY A 129 2.15 20.58 7.08
N VAL A 130 3.48 20.60 7.10
CA VAL A 130 4.26 21.51 7.96
C VAL A 130 4.20 22.95 7.46
N GLN A 131 4.30 23.17 6.14
CA GLN A 131 4.21 24.52 5.55
C GLN A 131 2.88 25.22 5.88
N TYR A 132 1.76 24.47 5.86
CA TYR A 132 0.45 24.98 6.23
C TYR A 132 0.16 24.94 7.75
N GLY A 133 1.12 24.50 8.58
CA GLY A 133 0.99 24.48 10.04
C GLY A 133 0.13 23.35 10.62
N TYR A 134 -0.23 22.34 9.82
CA TYR A 134 -1.00 21.16 10.26
C TYR A 134 -0.14 20.12 10.97
N LEU A 135 1.18 20.09 10.69
CA LEU A 135 2.13 19.13 11.26
C LEU A 135 3.30 19.82 11.98
N PRO A 136 3.87 19.20 13.04
CA PRO A 136 5.11 19.67 13.67
C PRO A 136 6.32 19.69 12.73
N GLU A 137 7.25 20.63 12.94
CA GLU A 137 8.45 20.83 12.10
C GLU A 137 9.38 19.61 12.01
N VAL A 138 9.35 18.72 13.01
CA VAL A 138 10.12 17.46 13.00
C VAL A 138 9.81 16.62 11.75
N PHE A 139 8.60 16.71 11.22
CA PHE A 139 8.15 15.98 10.03
C PHE A 139 8.53 16.65 8.70
N ALA A 140 9.19 17.82 8.73
CA ALA A 140 9.82 18.44 7.57
C ALA A 140 11.36 18.35 7.62
N CYS A 141 11.93 17.59 8.57
CA CYS A 141 13.37 17.43 8.67
C CYS A 141 13.97 16.78 7.41
N ILE A 142 14.87 17.50 6.75
CA ILE A 142 15.66 17.02 5.62
C ILE A 142 17.03 16.57 6.11
N HIS A 143 17.50 15.43 5.64
CA HIS A 143 18.85 14.97 5.92
C HIS A 143 19.90 15.89 5.25
N LYS A 144 20.77 16.52 6.05
CA LYS A 144 21.73 17.57 5.60
C LYS A 144 22.60 17.20 4.41
N THR A 145 23.06 15.94 4.32
CA THR A 145 23.98 15.48 3.27
C THR A 145 23.30 14.79 2.08
N ARG A 146 22.07 14.31 2.25
CA ARG A 146 21.36 13.50 1.24
C ARG A 146 20.16 14.22 0.64
N LEU A 147 19.79 15.38 1.21
CA LEU A 147 18.62 16.18 0.84
C LEU A 147 17.31 15.36 0.78
N ALA A 148 17.30 14.20 1.44
CA ALA A 148 16.15 13.32 1.50
C ALA A 148 15.27 13.70 2.71
N PRO A 149 13.95 13.85 2.51
CA PRO A 149 13.02 14.11 3.61
C PRO A 149 12.94 12.86 4.51
N MET A 150 13.17 13.04 5.81
CA MET A 150 13.18 11.92 6.77
C MET A 150 11.76 11.44 7.12
N SER A 151 10.73 12.24 6.85
CA SER A 151 9.33 11.95 7.19
C SER A 151 8.77 10.71 6.52
N GLY A 152 9.06 10.48 5.22
CA GLY A 152 8.60 9.28 4.51
C GLY A 152 9.02 7.99 5.23
N ILE A 153 10.28 7.92 5.67
CA ILE A 153 10.82 6.75 6.38
C ILE A 153 10.17 6.60 7.77
N VAL A 154 9.98 7.70 8.49
CA VAL A 154 9.45 7.69 9.86
C VAL A 154 7.96 7.39 9.91
N PHE A 155 7.17 7.70 8.89
CA PHE A 155 5.75 7.33 8.88
C PHE A 155 5.51 5.95 8.28
N GLU A 156 6.22 5.60 7.22
CA GLU A 156 5.87 4.43 6.42
C GLU A 156 6.49 3.14 6.93
N VAL A 157 7.57 3.22 7.74
CA VAL A 157 8.24 2.03 8.29
C VAL A 157 7.74 1.70 9.71
N PRO A 158 7.87 2.57 10.73
CA PRO A 158 7.55 2.19 12.10
C PRO A 158 6.04 2.15 12.36
N ILE A 159 5.20 2.96 11.70
CA ILE A 159 3.75 2.95 11.98
C ILE A 159 3.11 1.64 11.50
N PRO A 160 3.29 1.19 10.24
CA PRO A 160 2.76 -0.11 9.83
C PRO A 160 3.38 -1.26 10.62
N LEU A 161 4.66 -1.17 10.99
CA LEU A 161 5.31 -2.18 11.85
C LEU A 161 4.63 -2.28 13.22
N ILE A 162 4.40 -1.15 13.88
CA ILE A 162 3.69 -1.11 15.17
C ILE A 162 2.26 -1.64 15.00
N MET A 163 1.55 -1.23 13.95
CA MET A 163 0.21 -1.73 13.64
C MET A 163 0.19 -3.25 13.46
N ILE A 164 1.14 -3.82 12.72
CA ILE A 164 1.28 -5.26 12.53
C ILE A 164 1.56 -5.96 13.86
N ILE A 165 2.48 -5.43 14.67
CA ILE A 165 2.79 -5.97 16.00
C ILE A 165 1.53 -5.97 16.86
N VAL A 166 0.77 -4.88 16.91
CA VAL A 166 -0.48 -4.77 17.67
C VAL A 166 -1.52 -5.78 17.18
N LEU A 167 -1.68 -5.95 15.86
CA LEU A 167 -2.63 -6.91 15.30
C LEU A 167 -2.24 -8.37 15.63
N ILE A 168 -0.96 -8.71 15.52
CA ILE A 168 -0.45 -10.04 15.89
C ILE A 168 -0.65 -10.27 17.40
N SER A 169 -0.31 -9.29 18.23
CA SER A 169 -0.52 -9.36 19.69
C SER A 169 -1.99 -9.53 20.04
N MET A 170 -2.89 -8.80 19.36
CA MET A 170 -4.33 -8.94 19.54
C MET A 170 -4.81 -10.34 19.15
N TYR A 171 -4.38 -10.88 18.01
CA TYR A 171 -4.72 -12.24 17.59
C TYR A 171 -4.24 -13.30 18.61
N LEU A 172 -2.99 -13.19 19.06
CA LEU A 172 -2.39 -14.10 20.05
C LEU A 172 -3.08 -14.04 21.41
N VAL A 173 -3.78 -12.95 21.74
CA VAL A 173 -4.58 -12.85 22.98
C VAL A 173 -6.00 -13.37 22.77
N ILE A 174 -6.64 -13.04 21.65
CA ILE A 174 -8.04 -13.40 21.38
C ILE A 174 -8.19 -14.90 21.11
N ALA A 175 -7.31 -15.51 20.33
CA ALA A 175 -7.41 -16.94 19.96
C ALA A 175 -7.45 -17.89 21.19
N PRO A 176 -6.53 -17.77 22.17
CA PRO A 176 -6.60 -18.58 23.39
C PRO A 176 -7.69 -18.10 24.37
N LEU A 177 -8.11 -16.83 24.34
CA LEU A 177 -9.22 -16.36 25.18
C LEU A 177 -10.55 -17.07 24.83
N ILE A 178 -10.78 -17.35 23.55
CA ILE A 178 -11.96 -18.09 23.07
C ILE A 178 -11.82 -19.60 23.35
N SER A 179 -10.62 -20.15 23.18
CA SER A 179 -10.38 -21.59 23.28
C SER A 179 -10.21 -22.08 24.73
N SER A 180 -9.61 -21.26 25.61
CA SER A 180 -9.34 -21.58 27.01
C SER A 180 -9.22 -20.27 27.83
N PRO A 181 -10.33 -19.75 28.36
CA PRO A 181 -10.33 -18.45 29.04
C PRO A 181 -9.55 -18.53 30.36
N SER A 182 -8.30 -18.06 30.34
CA SER A 182 -7.44 -17.89 31.52
C SER A 182 -7.29 -16.41 31.85
N ILE A 183 -7.19 -16.09 33.15
CA ILE A 183 -7.10 -14.71 33.65
C ILE A 183 -5.90 -13.96 33.05
N SER A 184 -4.82 -14.68 32.71
CA SER A 184 -3.59 -14.12 32.13
C SER A 184 -3.83 -13.42 30.78
N PHE A 185 -4.76 -13.91 29.96
CA PHE A 185 -5.07 -13.31 28.65
C PHE A 185 -5.93 -12.04 28.77
N ILE A 186 -6.74 -11.94 29.83
CA ILE A 186 -7.51 -10.73 30.16
C ILE A 186 -6.57 -9.62 30.62
N PHE A 187 -5.58 -9.94 31.46
CA PHE A 187 -4.54 -8.99 31.85
C PHE A 187 -3.68 -8.53 30.66
N ALA A 188 -3.35 -9.44 29.74
CA ALA A 188 -2.61 -9.08 28.52
C ALA A 188 -3.38 -8.12 27.60
N SER A 189 -4.70 -8.30 27.44
CA SER A 189 -5.53 -7.41 26.62
C SER A 189 -5.69 -6.02 27.25
N ILE A 190 -5.79 -5.92 28.57
CA ILE A 190 -5.78 -4.63 29.30
C ILE A 190 -4.45 -3.90 29.08
N TRP A 191 -3.31 -4.61 29.12
CA TRP A 191 -1.99 -4.02 28.88
C TRP A 191 -1.81 -3.49 27.45
N ILE A 192 -2.34 -4.20 26.45
CA ILE A 192 -2.31 -3.75 25.04
C ILE A 192 -3.14 -2.47 24.87
N LEU A 193 -4.35 -2.42 25.44
CA LEU A 193 -5.20 -1.22 25.39
C LEU A 193 -4.57 -0.04 26.14
N PHE A 194 -3.94 -0.28 27.29
CA PHE A 194 -3.20 0.75 28.02
C PHE A 194 -2.01 1.28 27.22
N GLY A 195 -1.26 0.40 26.55
CA GLY A 195 -0.17 0.78 25.65
C GLY A 195 -0.63 1.67 24.48
N LEU A 196 -1.81 1.39 23.91
CA LEU A 196 -2.43 2.21 22.86
C LEU A 196 -2.83 3.60 23.36
N VAL A 197 -3.41 3.69 24.57
CA VAL A 197 -3.75 4.97 25.21
C VAL A 197 -2.50 5.78 25.55
N PHE A 198 -1.46 5.11 26.05
CA PHE A 198 -0.18 5.73 26.38
C PHE A 198 0.52 6.25 25.11
N TYR A 199 0.52 5.45 24.04
CA TYR A 199 1.02 5.85 22.72
C TYR A 199 0.24 7.04 22.16
N TYR A 200 -1.09 7.02 22.21
CA TYR A 200 -1.94 8.14 21.78
C TYR A 200 -1.62 9.41 22.59
N SER A 201 -1.44 9.29 23.91
CA SER A 201 -1.10 10.42 24.79
C SER A 201 0.26 11.04 24.44
N PHE A 202 1.27 10.23 24.11
CA PHE A 202 2.61 10.72 23.72
C PHE A 202 2.69 11.21 22.27
N ALA A 203 1.98 10.58 21.34
CA ALA A 203 1.97 10.97 19.94
C ALA A 203 1.11 12.22 19.69
N TYR A 204 0.04 12.42 20.47
CA TYR A 204 -0.91 13.53 20.30
C TYR A 204 -0.65 14.72 21.22
N ARG A 205 0.01 14.54 22.37
CA ARG A 205 0.54 15.70 23.12
C ARG A 205 1.71 16.27 22.34
N LYS A 206 1.47 17.38 21.63
CA LYS A 206 2.48 18.26 21.04
C LYS A 206 3.71 18.32 21.96
N ILE A 207 4.75 17.60 21.61
CA ILE A 207 6.08 17.89 22.11
C ILE A 207 6.44 19.20 21.40
N GLU A 208 6.28 20.32 22.10
CA GLU A 208 6.83 21.60 21.69
C GLU A 208 8.35 21.48 21.74
N LEU A 209 8.93 20.88 20.70
CA LEU A 209 10.34 21.02 20.42
C LEU A 209 10.51 22.46 19.94
N ASN A 210 11.15 23.28 20.78
CA ASN A 210 11.67 24.59 20.40
C ASN A 210 12.66 24.42 19.25
N ILE A 211 12.15 24.31 18.03
CA ILE A 211 12.94 24.31 16.81
C ILE A 211 12.85 25.72 16.25
N VAL A 212 14.02 26.35 16.14
CA VAL A 212 14.17 27.72 15.66
C VAL A 212 13.76 27.76 14.20
N ARG A 213 12.71 28.54 13.92
CA ARG A 213 12.22 28.88 12.57
C ARG A 213 13.40 29.36 11.72
N LYS A 214 13.76 28.60 10.68
CA LYS A 214 14.79 29.03 9.73
C LYS A 214 14.16 29.97 8.70
N GLU A 215 13.88 31.20 9.13
CA GLU A 215 13.78 32.32 8.20
C GLU A 215 15.15 32.47 7.53
N ASN A 216 15.15 32.65 6.20
CA ASN A 216 16.30 32.88 5.32
C ASN A 216 17.08 31.63 4.85
N VAL A 217 16.53 30.96 3.84
CA VAL A 217 17.35 30.52 2.69
C VAL A 217 16.72 31.16 1.45
N GLN A 218 17.15 32.38 1.16
CA GLN A 218 17.03 32.96 -0.17
C GLN A 218 17.93 32.13 -1.10
N TYR A 219 17.41 31.73 -2.25
CA TYR A 219 18.21 31.17 -3.35
C TYR A 219 19.18 32.21 -3.91
#